data_AF-A0A416NLM0-F1
#
_entry.id   AF-A0A416NLM0-F1
#
_cell.length_a   1.000
_cell.length_b   1.000
_cell.length_c   1.000
_cell.angle_alpha   90.00
_cell.angle_beta   90.00
_cell.angle_gamma   90.00
#
_symmetry.space_group_name_H-M   'P 1'
#
loop_
_entity.id
_entity.type
_entity.pdbx_description
1 polymer ?
#
loop_
_entity_poly.entity_id
_entity_poly.type
_entity_poly.pdbx_seq_one_letter_code
_entity_poly.pdbx_strand_id
1 'polypeptide(L)'
;MERNEILKKAQAERVDERELQVKDKSMMWSYITMVFMAAIFSFIRSEQGLPMMDLSATVSASVFAGMTYRFIKTKKKENAIIALVMLSVVVIATISFFMGH
;
A
#
# COMPACT_ATOMS: atom_id res chain seq x y z
N MET A 1 8.33 25.56 30.67
CA MET A 1 8.63 25.55 29.23
C MET A 1 7.77 26.60 28.55
N GLU A 2 8.37 27.63 27.99
CA GLU A 2 7.63 28.74 27.38
C GLU A 2 7.11 28.34 25.99
N ARG A 3 5.85 28.71 25.69
CA ARG A 3 5.15 28.37 24.44
C ARG A 3 5.96 28.68 23.17
N ASN A 4 6.79 29.72 23.22
CA ASN A 4 7.64 30.16 22.12
C ASN A 4 8.83 29.22 21.85
N GLU A 5 9.38 28.57 22.86
CA GLU A 5 10.45 27.58 22.69
C GLU A 5 9.92 26.29 22.06
N ILE A 6 8.71 25.88 22.43
CA ILE A 6 8.02 24.73 21.84
C ILE A 6 7.73 24.99 20.36
N LEU A 7 7.21 26.17 20.03
CA LEU A 7 6.94 26.56 18.63
C LEU A 7 8.22 26.65 17.79
N LYS A 8 9.33 27.15 18.35
CA LYS A 8 10.63 27.19 17.66
C LYS A 8 11.21 25.79 17.44
N LYS A 9 11.11 24.88 18.41
CA LYS A 9 11.53 23.48 18.24
C LYS A 9 10.70 22.76 17.19
N ALA A 10 9.37 22.91 17.23
CA ALA A 10 8.48 22.31 16.23
C ALA A 10 8.74 22.84 14.80
N GLN A 11 9.04 24.14 14.64
CA GLN A 11 9.44 24.70 13.35
C GLN A 11 10.84 24.25 12.90
N ALA A 12 11.77 24.08 13.84
CA ALA A 12 13.13 23.60 13.56
C ALA A 12 13.14 22.13 13.14
N GLU A 13 12.23 21.31 13.68
CA GLU A 13 12.18 19.89 13.37
C GLU A 13 11.77 19.62 11.92
N ARG A 14 11.00 20.51 11.25
CA ARG A 14 10.54 20.34 9.83
C ARG A 14 9.93 18.96 9.53
N VAL A 15 9.64 18.17 10.55
CA VAL A 15 9.04 16.86 10.46
C VAL A 15 7.55 17.08 10.58
N ASP A 16 6.83 16.95 9.46
CA ASP A 16 5.39 16.99 9.48
C ASP A 16 4.87 15.69 10.12
N GLU A 17 4.59 15.73 11.42
CA GLU A 17 4.04 14.61 12.18
C GLU A 17 2.79 14.03 11.50
N ARG A 18 2.03 14.85 10.77
CA ARG A 18 0.86 14.42 10.01
C ARG A 18 1.25 13.51 8.85
N GLU A 19 2.34 13.79 8.14
CA GLU A 19 2.83 12.93 7.07
C GLU A 19 3.32 11.58 7.61
N LEU A 20 3.97 11.58 8.77
CA LEU A 20 4.36 10.35 9.49
C LEU A 20 3.14 9.51 9.88
N GLN A 21 2.12 10.11 10.49
CA GLN A 21 0.89 9.38 10.84
C GLN A 21 0.18 8.80 9.61
N VAL A 22 0.17 9.53 8.49
CA VAL A 22 -0.40 9.02 7.23
C VAL A 22 0.44 7.88 6.67
N LYS A 23 1.78 7.96 6.78
CA LYS A 23 2.71 6.90 6.37
C LYS A 23 2.48 5.62 7.17
N ASP A 24 2.33 5.71 8.50
CA ASP A 24 2.09 4.54 9.35
C ASP A 24 0.73 3.91 9.07
N LYS A 25 -0.33 4.71 9.00
CA LYS A 25 -1.67 4.21 8.64
C LYS A 25 -1.69 3.55 7.27
N SER A 26 -0.99 4.12 6.28
CA SER A 26 -0.92 3.51 4.96
C SER A 26 -0.20 2.16 4.95
N MET A 27 0.83 1.96 5.79
CA MET A 27 1.48 0.65 5.92
C MET A 27 0.52 -0.38 6.53
N MET A 28 -0.26 0.02 7.53
CA MET A 28 -1.31 -0.84 8.09
C MET A 28 -2.31 -1.28 7.00
N TRP A 29 -2.76 -0.34 6.15
CA TRP A 29 -3.63 -0.67 5.02
C TRP A 29 -2.97 -1.62 4.01
N SER A 30 -1.70 -1.39 3.67
CA SER A 30 -0.94 -2.31 2.81
C SER A 30 -0.88 -3.72 3.39
N TYR A 31 -0.56 -3.87 4.68
CA TYR A 31 -0.49 -5.19 5.31
C TYR A 31 -1.85 -5.90 5.35
N ILE A 32 -2.93 -5.18 5.68
CA ILE A 32 -4.29 -5.73 5.66
C ILE A 32 -4.62 -6.23 4.24
N THR A 33 -4.36 -5.41 3.21
CA THR A 33 -4.61 -5.81 1.82
C THR A 33 -3.75 -7.00 1.40
N MET A 34 -2.48 -7.05 1.82
CA MET A 34 -1.59 -8.16 1.53
C MET A 34 -2.11 -9.48 2.11
N VAL A 35 -2.50 -9.50 3.39
CA VAL A 35 -3.05 -10.69 4.05
C VAL A 35 -4.36 -11.12 3.40
N PHE A 36 -5.22 -10.16 3.07
CA PHE A 36 -6.50 -10.42 2.43
C PHE A 36 -6.34 -11.03 1.02
N MET A 37 -5.46 -10.47 0.21
CA MET A 37 -5.17 -11.00 -1.14
C MET A 37 -4.52 -12.37 -1.07
N ALA A 38 -3.57 -12.58 -0.14
CA ALA A 38 -2.97 -13.90 0.08
C ALA A 38 -4.00 -14.95 0.47
N ALA A 39 -4.97 -14.61 1.33
CA ALA A 39 -6.06 -15.50 1.70
C ALA A 39 -6.96 -15.87 0.50
N ILE A 40 -7.32 -14.88 -0.33
CA ILE A 40 -8.12 -15.10 -1.54
C ILE A 40 -7.38 -16.03 -2.52
N PHE A 41 -6.13 -15.72 -2.83
CA PHE A 41 -5.35 -16.51 -3.80
C PHE A 41 -5.08 -17.93 -3.28
N SER A 42 -4.82 -18.09 -1.99
CA SER A 42 -4.66 -19.41 -1.36
C SER A 42 -5.94 -20.24 -1.47
N PHE A 43 -7.10 -19.64 -1.24
CA PHE A 43 -8.40 -20.32 -1.38
C PHE A 43 -8.65 -20.76 -2.83
N ILE A 44 -8.48 -19.85 -3.80
CA ILE A 44 -8.71 -20.13 -5.22
C ILE A 44 -7.76 -21.22 -5.75
N ARG A 45 -6.47 -21.14 -5.43
CA ARG A 45 -5.49 -22.14 -5.91
C ARG A 45 -5.52 -23.45 -5.13
N SER A 46 -6.04 -23.49 -3.91
CA SER A 46 -6.34 -24.73 -3.19
C SER A 46 -7.34 -25.60 -3.96
N GLU A 47 -8.26 -25.00 -4.72
CA GLU A 47 -9.20 -25.75 -5.57
C GLU A 47 -8.56 -26.22 -6.89
N GLN A 48 -7.48 -25.59 -7.35
CA GLN A 48 -6.83 -25.86 -8.64
C GLN A 48 -5.54 -26.69 -8.55
N GLY A 49 -5.02 -26.97 -7.35
CA GLY A 49 -3.80 -27.77 -7.14
C GLY A 49 -2.49 -27.11 -7.62
N LEU A 50 -2.53 -25.81 -7.89
CA LEU A 50 -1.40 -25.00 -8.40
C LEU A 50 -0.66 -24.28 -7.25
N PRO A 51 0.61 -23.84 -7.44
CA PRO A 51 1.40 -23.21 -6.38
C PRO A 51 0.66 -22.04 -5.70
N MET A 52 0.52 -22.12 -4.37
CA MET A 52 -0.48 -21.40 -3.57
C MET A 52 -0.46 -19.86 -3.61
N MET A 53 0.56 -19.21 -4.17
CA MET A 53 0.73 -17.77 -3.97
C MET A 53 1.33 -17.07 -5.18
N ASP A 54 0.57 -16.14 -5.77
CA ASP A 54 1.12 -15.13 -6.67
C ASP A 54 1.60 -13.93 -5.84
N LEU A 55 2.88 -13.96 -5.52
CA LEU A 55 3.56 -12.89 -4.78
C LEU A 55 3.46 -11.56 -5.55
N SER A 56 3.49 -11.59 -6.88
CA SER A 56 3.46 -10.39 -7.72
C SER A 56 2.13 -9.67 -7.59
N ALA A 57 1.01 -10.39 -7.76
CA ALA A 57 -0.33 -9.82 -7.61
C ALA A 57 -0.58 -9.34 -6.16
N THR A 58 -0.13 -10.12 -5.17
CA THR A 58 -0.35 -9.82 -3.75
C THR A 58 0.41 -8.55 -3.31
N VAL A 59 1.69 -8.46 -3.68
CA VAL A 59 2.56 -7.32 -3.31
C VAL A 59 2.15 -6.07 -4.09
N SER A 60 1.86 -6.18 -5.38
CA SER A 60 1.41 -5.01 -6.16
C SER A 60 0.07 -4.47 -5.65
N ALA A 61 -0.86 -5.34 -5.21
CA ALA A 61 -2.15 -4.94 -4.65
C ALA A 61 -1.99 -4.25 -3.29
N SER A 62 -1.09 -4.73 -2.44
CA SER A 62 -0.81 -4.11 -1.14
C SER A 62 -0.17 -2.74 -1.28
N VAL A 63 0.76 -2.57 -2.22
CA VAL A 63 1.38 -1.28 -2.53
C VAL A 63 0.36 -0.33 -3.13
N PHE A 64 -0.51 -0.82 -4.04
CA PHE A 64 -1.60 -0.02 -4.60
C PHE A 64 -2.52 0.56 -3.52
N ALA A 65 -2.97 -0.27 -2.57
CA ALA A 65 -3.83 0.17 -1.48
C ALA A 65 -3.16 1.22 -0.58
N GLY A 66 -1.90 1.00 -0.20
CA GLY A 66 -1.12 1.93 0.61
C GLY A 66 -0.90 3.28 -0.08
N MET A 67 -0.51 3.26 -1.36
CA MET A 67 -0.26 4.48 -2.13
C MET A 67 -1.55 5.24 -2.44
N THR A 68 -2.66 4.54 -2.66
CA THR A 68 -3.99 5.16 -2.79
C THR A 68 -4.41 5.86 -1.50
N TYR A 69 -4.24 5.21 -0.35
CA TYR A 69 -4.51 5.84 0.95
C TYR A 69 -3.65 7.09 1.18
N ARG A 70 -2.34 7.00 0.89
CA ARG A 70 -1.44 8.16 0.96
C ARG A 70 -1.87 9.26 0.02
N PHE A 71 -2.26 8.95 -1.21
CA PHE A 71 -2.73 9.93 -2.18
C PHE A 71 -3.99 10.66 -1.70
N ILE A 72 -4.97 9.93 -1.15
CA ILE A 72 -6.21 10.54 -0.64
C ILE A 72 -5.91 11.54 0.49
N LYS A 73 -4.96 11.22 1.37
CA LYS A 73 -4.66 12.02 2.57
C LYS A 73 -3.62 13.13 2.35
N THR A 74 -2.62 12.91 1.50
CA THR A 74 -1.54 13.89 1.24
C THR A 74 -1.74 14.67 -0.06
N LYS A 75 -2.61 14.20 -0.97
CA LYS A 75 -2.85 14.77 -2.31
C LYS A 75 -1.59 14.97 -3.17
N LYS A 76 -0.46 14.35 -2.80
CA LYS A 76 0.80 14.38 -3.55
C LYS A 76 0.68 13.55 -4.84
N LYS A 77 0.95 14.17 -5.98
CA LYS A 77 0.82 13.54 -7.32
C LYS A 77 1.70 12.31 -7.50
N GLU A 78 2.87 12.28 -6.85
CA GLU A 78 3.79 11.13 -6.85
C GLU A 78 3.11 9.83 -6.39
N ASN A 79 2.32 9.90 -5.31
CA ASN A 79 1.60 8.74 -4.78
C ASN A 79 0.53 8.23 -5.76
N ALA A 80 -0.11 9.12 -6.53
CA ALA A 80 -1.07 8.72 -7.56
C ALA A 80 -0.40 8.03 -8.74
N ILE A 81 0.77 8.50 -9.18
CA ILE A 81 1.51 7.88 -10.28
C ILE A 81 1.91 6.45 -9.88
N ILE A 82 2.47 6.27 -8.67
CA ILE A 82 2.85 4.94 -8.18
C ILE A 82 1.62 4.04 -8.05
N ALA A 83 0.50 4.55 -7.53
CA ALA A 83 -0.74 3.77 -7.45
C ALA A 83 -1.22 3.33 -8.84
N LEU A 84 -1.19 4.20 -9.85
CA LEU A 84 -1.65 3.87 -11.19
C LEU A 84 -0.77 2.80 -11.88
N VAL A 85 0.55 2.89 -11.70
CA VAL A 85 1.49 1.86 -12.19
C VAL A 85 1.21 0.53 -11.49
N MET A 86 1.08 0.53 -10.16
CA MET A 86 0.83 -0.69 -9.39
C MET A 86 -0.51 -1.32 -9.75
N LEU A 87 -1.56 -0.52 -9.99
CA LEU A 87 -2.85 -1.03 -10.45
C LEU A 87 -2.72 -1.79 -11.78
N SER A 88 -1.93 -1.26 -12.71
CA SER A 88 -1.68 -1.89 -14.01
C SER A 88 -1.00 -3.26 -13.84
N VAL A 89 0.00 -3.33 -12.94
CA VAL A 89 0.70 -4.57 -12.60
C VAL A 89 -0.24 -5.58 -11.93
N VAL A 90 -1.09 -5.15 -11.00
CA VAL A 90 -2.10 -6.01 -10.34
C VAL A 90 -3.02 -6.65 -11.37
N VAL A 91 -3.54 -5.86 -12.32
CA VAL A 91 -4.45 -6.37 -13.35
C VAL A 91 -3.76 -7.43 -14.19
N ILE A 92 -2.54 -7.16 -14.68
CA ILE A 92 -1.78 -8.11 -15.50
C ILE A 92 -1.45 -9.38 -14.70
N ALA A 93 -0.95 -9.24 -13.46
CA ALA A 93 -0.60 -10.37 -12.61
C ALA A 93 -1.84 -11.22 -12.28
N THR A 94 -2.97 -10.60 -11.95
CA THR A 94 -4.22 -11.30 -11.66
C THR A 94 -4.74 -12.05 -12.90
N ILE A 95 -4.65 -11.46 -14.10
CA ILE A 95 -5.02 -12.13 -15.35
C ILE A 95 -4.10 -13.33 -15.60
N SER A 96 -2.79 -13.16 -15.50
CA SER A 96 -1.82 -14.24 -15.64
C SER A 96 -2.06 -15.35 -14.61
N PHE A 97 -2.44 -14.99 -13.39
CA PHE A 97 -2.79 -15.93 -12.32
C PHE A 97 -4.00 -16.79 -12.69
N PHE A 98 -5.06 -16.19 -13.23
CA PHE A 98 -6.23 -16.92 -13.72
C PHE A 98 -5.97 -17.72 -15.00
N MET A 99 -5.02 -17.29 -15.84
CA MET A 99 -4.58 -18.04 -17.02
C MET A 99 -3.69 -19.23 -16.66
N GLY A 100 -3.35 -19.44 -15.38
CA GLY A 100 -2.59 -20.60 -14.91
C GLY A 100 -1.09 -20.50 -15.18
N HIS A 101 -0.57 -19.29 -15.46
CA HIS A 101 0.86 -19.03 -15.50
C HIS A 101 1.48 -18.89 -14.09
#